data_AF-A0A3M2D590-F1
#
_entry.id   AF-A0A3M2D590-F1
#
_cell.length_a   1.000
_cell.length_b   1.000
_cell.length_c   1.000
_cell.angle_alpha   90.00
_cell.angle_beta   90.00
_cell.angle_gamma   90.00
#
_symmetry.space_group_name_H-M   'P 1'
#
loop_
_entity.id
_entity.type
_entity.pdbx_description
1 polymer ?
#
loop_
_entity_poly.entity_id
_entity_poly.type
_entity_poly.pdbx_seq_one_letter_code
_entity_poly.pdbx_strand_id
1 'polypeptide(L)' 'MREHIGDYPFYWCQKSHEKAEHAAPNHILVDDRVKSVEPFVAAGGKAILHVDFPITLRALNEILGDL' A
#
# COMPACT_ATOMS: atom_id res chain seq x y z
N MET A 1 17.37 -7.54 -7.30
CA MET A 1 16.36 -6.76 -6.54
C MET A 1 17.00 -5.64 -5.72
N ARG A 2 17.93 -5.91 -4.78
CA ARG A 2 18.63 -4.84 -4.03
C ARG A 2 19.32 -3.82 -4.92
N GLU A 3 19.91 -4.27 -6.03
CA GLU A 3 20.61 -3.42 -7.00
C GLU A 3 19.72 -2.35 -7.70
N HIS A 4 18.39 -2.45 -7.63
CA HIS A 4 17.48 -1.52 -8.33
C HIS A 4 16.64 -0.67 -7.38
N ILE A 5 16.48 -1.13 -6.13
CA ILE A 5 15.73 -0.40 -5.10
C ILE A 5 16.67 0.58 -4.35
N GLY A 6 17.94 0.26 -4.16
CA GLY A 6 18.81 1.06 -3.27
C GLY A 6 18.50 0.79 -1.81
N ASP A 7 18.72 1.78 -0.93
CA ASP A 7 18.60 1.64 0.54
C ASP A 7 17.17 1.86 1.09
N TYR A 8 16.13 1.61 0.28
CA TYR A 8 14.77 1.62 0.80
C TYR A 8 14.45 0.34 1.59
N PRO A 9 13.68 0.44 2.69
CA PRO A 9 13.14 -0.72 3.38
C PRO A 9 12.34 -1.60 2.42
N PHE A 10 12.69 -2.89 2.36
CA PHE A 10 12.00 -3.88 1.55
C PHE A 10 11.44 -4.98 2.45
N TYR A 11 10.11 -5.06 2.50
CA TYR A 11 9.39 -6.09 3.24
C TYR A 11 8.89 -7.15 2.26
N TRP A 12 9.47 -8.34 2.34
CA TRP A 12 9.07 -9.48 1.52
C TRP A 12 7.87 -10.19 2.14
N CYS A 13 6.77 -10.29 1.40
CA CYS A 13 5.59 -11.07 1.77
C CYS A 13 5.38 -12.21 0.76
N GLN A 14 5.05 -13.41 1.22
CA GLN A 14 4.72 -14.54 0.36
C GLN A 14 3.24 -14.51 -0.06
N LYS A 15 2.35 -14.04 0.83
CA LYS A 15 0.89 -13.98 0.60
C LYS A 15 0.38 -12.54 0.71
N SER A 16 -0.73 -12.27 0.02
CA SER A 16 -1.36 -10.93 0.00
C SER A 16 -1.72 -10.38 1.39
N HIS A 17 -2.27 -11.22 2.28
CA HIS A 17 -2.72 -10.77 3.60
C HIS A 17 -1.57 -10.48 4.57
N GLU A 18 -0.38 -11.05 4.35
CA GLU A 18 0.80 -10.84 5.21
C GLU A 18 1.25 -9.37 5.17
N LYS A 19 0.87 -8.61 4.13
CA LYS A 19 1.10 -7.16 4.07
C LYS A 19 0.49 -6.43 5.26
N ALA A 20 -0.60 -6.94 5.85
CA ALA A 20 -1.26 -6.34 7.00
C ALA A 20 -0.37 -6.28 8.25
N GLU A 21 0.64 -7.15 8.36
CA GLU A 21 1.62 -7.12 9.46
C GLU A 21 2.46 -5.83 9.45
N HIS A 22 2.51 -5.13 8.32
CA HIS A 22 3.20 -3.85 8.15
C HIS A 22 2.23 -2.66 8.19
N ALA A 23 0.96 -2.85 8.54
CA ALA A 23 0.00 -1.76 8.64
C ALA A 23 0.31 -0.84 9.84
N ALA A 24 0.25 0.47 9.59
CA ALA A 24 0.38 1.50 10.62
C ALA A 24 -0.42 2.75 10.20
N PRO A 25 -0.82 3.63 11.13
CA PRO A 25 -1.66 4.80 10.81
C PRO A 25 -1.08 5.74 9.75
N ASN A 26 0.25 5.76 9.60
CA ASN A 26 1.00 6.57 8.64
C ASN A 26 1.48 5.77 7.41
N HIS A 27 1.08 4.51 7.25
CA HIS A 27 1.39 3.69 6.09
C HIS A 27 0.21 3.64 5.12
N ILE A 28 0.51 3.72 3.83
CA ILE A 28 -0.46 3.58 2.74
C ILE A 28 -0.07 2.37 1.91
N LEU A 29 -0.98 1.42 1.76
CA LEU A 29 -0.87 0.32 0.80
C LEU A 29 -1.58 0.69 -0.51
N VAL A 30 -0.91 0.52 -1.65
CA VAL A 30 -1.56 0.54 -2.97
C VAL A 30 -1.43 -0.85 -3.57
N ASP A 31 -2.56 -1.51 -3.85
CA ASP A 31 -2.60 -2.88 -4.35
C ASP A 31 -3.83 -3.11 -5.21
N ASP A 32 -3.74 -3.96 -6.23
CA ASP A 32 -4.83 -4.25 -7.17
C ASP A 32 -5.79 -5.34 -6.65
N ARG A 33 -5.56 -5.87 -5.44
CA ARG A 33 -6.33 -6.99 -4.91
C ARG A 33 -6.96 -6.68 -3.57
N VAL A 34 -8.28 -6.88 -3.51
CA VAL A 34 -9.11 -6.76 -2.31
C VAL A 34 -8.55 -7.58 -1.13
N LYS A 35 -8.08 -8.81 -1.39
CA LYS A 35 -7.47 -9.69 -0.38
C LYS A 35 -6.15 -9.17 0.24
N SER A 36 -5.56 -8.12 -0.31
CA SER A 36 -4.44 -7.38 0.28
C SER A 36 -4.93 -6.15 1.03
N VAL A 37 -5.87 -5.40 0.44
CA VAL A 37 -6.39 -4.13 0.94
C VAL A 37 -7.21 -4.28 2.22
N GLU A 38 -8.20 -5.20 2.23
CA GLU A 38 -9.10 -5.34 3.38
C GLU A 38 -8.36 -5.72 4.67
N PRO A 39 -7.45 -6.71 4.68
CA PRO A 39 -6.69 -7.03 5.89
C PRO A 39 -5.79 -5.86 6.35
N PHE A 40 -5.24 -5.09 5.42
CA PHE A 40 -4.35 -3.97 5.74
C PHE A 40 -5.11 -2.83 6.44
N VAL A 41 -6.32 -2.51 5.96
CA VAL A 41 -7.20 -1.52 6.62
C VAL A 41 -7.66 -2.03 7.99
N ALA A 42 -8.04 -3.31 8.08
CA ALA A 42 -8.46 -3.93 9.35
C ALA A 42 -7.35 -3.91 10.41
N ALA A 43 -6.08 -3.97 9.99
CA ALA A 43 -4.90 -3.85 10.86
C ALA A 43 -4.52 -2.39 11.22
N GLY A 44 -5.33 -1.40 10.82
CA GLY A 44 -5.12 0.01 11.17
C GLY A 44 -4.29 0.82 10.19
N GLY A 45 -4.02 0.28 9.01
CA GLY A 45 -3.36 1.00 7.92
C GLY A 45 -4.34 1.73 7.01
N LYS A 46 -3.82 2.59 6.13
CA LYS A 46 -4.59 3.15 5.00
C LYS A 46 -4.30 2.32 3.76
N ALA A 47 -5.28 2.12 2.88
CA ALA A 47 -5.06 1.41 1.63
C ALA A 47 -5.93 1.94 0.49
N ILE A 48 -5.42 1.82 -0.74
CA ILE A 48 -6.08 2.16 -2.00
C ILE A 48 -6.15 0.90 -2.86
N LEU A 49 -7.35 0.51 -3.27
CA LEU A 49 -7.54 -0.53 -4.29
C LEU A 49 -7.23 0.07 -5.67
N HIS A 50 -6.13 -0.35 -6.26
CA HIS A 50 -5.70 0.11 -7.57
C HIS A 50 -6.56 -0.52 -8.67
N VAL A 51 -7.16 0.31 -9.51
CA VAL A 51 -7.89 -0.11 -10.72
C VAL A 51 -7.32 0.59 -11.94
N ASP A 52 -7.12 1.91 -11.84
CA ASP A 52 -6.43 2.71 -12.83
C ASP A 52 -5.59 3.82 -12.16
N PHE A 53 -4.69 4.40 -12.94
CA PHE A 53 -3.78 5.44 -12.46
C PHE A 53 -4.50 6.74 -12.06
N PRO A 54 -5.41 7.32 -12.86
CA PRO A 54 -6.10 8.56 -12.47
C PRO A 54 -6.85 8.46 -11.14
N ILE A 55 -7.56 7.35 -10.88
CA ILE A 55 -8.28 7.12 -9.63
C ILE A 55 -7.28 7.00 -8.47
N THR A 56 -6.19 6.27 -8.68
CA THR A 56 -5.16 6.08 -7.64
C THR A 56 -4.48 7.40 -7.28
N LEU A 57 -4.12 8.21 -8.28
CA LEU A 57 -3.49 9.50 -8.06
C LEU A 57 -4.41 10.46 -7.31
N ARG A 58 -5.71 10.48 -7.66
CA ARG A 58 -6.71 11.28 -6.95
C ARG A 58 -6.80 10.87 -5.48
N ALA A 59 -6.89 9.57 -5.20
CA ALA A 59 -6.95 9.05 -3.84
C ALA A 59 -5.66 9.34 -3.05
N LEU A 60 -4.49 9.29 -3.70
CA LEU A 60 -3.23 9.69 -3.08
C LEU A 60 -3.21 11.18 -2.71
N ASN A 61 -3.68 12.06 -3.60
CA ASN A 61 -3.78 13.50 -3.32
C ASN A 61 -4.73 13.80 -2.16
N GLU A 62 -5.84 13.07 -2.04
CA GLU A 62 -6.76 13.21 -0.92
C GLU A 62 -6.13 12.81 0.43
N ILE A 63 -5.20 11.84 0.42
CA ILE A 63 -4.54 11.36 1.66
C ILE A 63 -3.30 12.20 2.02
N LEU A 64 -2.52 12.61 1.03
CA LEU A 64 -1.19 13.20 1.22
C LEU A 64 -1.14 14.72 0.98
N GLY A 65 -2.18 15.31 0.37
CA GLY A 65 -2.11 16.65 -0.21
C GLY A 65 -1.65 16.61 -1.66
N ASP A 66 -1.56 17.77 -2.32
CA ASP A 66 -1.16 17.86 -3.74
C ASP A 66 0.24 17.26 -3.97
N LEU A 67 0.29 16.13 -4.69
CA LEU A 67 1.51 15.47 -5.22
C LEU A 67 1.85 15.93 -6.63
#